data_AF-J3L8M5-F1
#
_entry.id   AF-J3L8M5-F1
#
_cell.length_a   1.000
_cell.length_b   1.000
_cell.length_c   1.000
_cell.angle_alpha   90.00
_cell.angle_beta   90.00
_cell.angle_gamma   90.00
#
_symmetry.space_group_name_H-M   'P 1'
#
loop_
_entity.id
_entity.type
_entity.pdbx_description
1 polymer ?
#
loop_
_entity_poly.entity_id
_entity_poly.type
_entity_poly.pdbx_seq_one_letter_code
_entity_poly.pdbx_strand_id
1 'polypeptide(L)'
;MNCFSLALSKGADKKILCQLSMLERSMAQGSEDQAQLVEESIKHAKEAVMLDIKDGNSWYNLGNAYLTSFFVGGSWDHMKLHHSVKAYQNAEKDEATKTNPDLYYNCATADKYLENYERALRGFEAAALKDPGLGADTELQKITSLLDKLDSAMKGQLRSKRLASSVSSLSEVNIKLSHRKATIGILSEGLNKAVAVVSKVILFIRHDNVAPM
;
A
#
# COMPACT_ATOMS: atom_id res chain seq x y z
N MET A 1 -21.86 25.29 6.37
CA MET A 1 -22.03 25.01 4.92
C MET A 1 -20.78 25.55 4.23
N ASN A 2 -19.95 24.69 3.63
CA ASN A 2 -18.70 25.13 2.99
C ASN A 2 -18.95 25.55 1.52
N CYS A 3 -17.99 26.24 0.89
CA CYS A 3 -18.12 26.74 -0.49
C CYS A 3 -18.37 25.61 -1.51
N PHE A 4 -17.82 24.41 -1.26
CA PHE A 4 -18.01 23.24 -2.12
C PHE A 4 -19.46 22.71 -2.03
N SER A 5 -20.04 22.60 -0.84
CA SER A 5 -21.44 22.17 -0.66
C SER A 5 -22.41 23.14 -1.33
N LEU A 6 -22.14 24.45 -1.25
CA LEU A 6 -22.94 25.45 -1.95
C LEU A 6 -22.84 25.29 -3.47
N ALA A 7 -21.64 25.04 -3.99
CA ALA A 7 -21.45 24.81 -5.42
C ALA A 7 -22.15 23.51 -5.89
N LEU A 8 -22.05 22.42 -5.13
CA LEU A 8 -22.74 21.17 -5.42
C LEU A 8 -24.27 21.29 -5.34
N SER A 9 -24.80 22.23 -4.55
CA SER A 9 -26.24 22.53 -4.54
C SER A 9 -26.75 23.11 -5.87
N LYS A 10 -25.85 23.59 -6.75
CA LYS A 10 -26.18 24.09 -8.08
C LYS A 10 -26.07 23.04 -9.19
N GLY A 11 -25.48 21.89 -8.89
CA GLY A 11 -25.28 20.80 -9.84
C GLY A 11 -24.04 19.97 -9.49
N ALA A 12 -24.08 18.69 -9.83
CA ALA A 12 -22.93 17.81 -9.64
C ALA A 12 -21.81 18.18 -10.62
N ASP A 13 -20.59 18.34 -10.11
CA ASP A 13 -19.42 18.69 -10.90
C ASP A 13 -18.20 17.90 -10.41
N LYS A 14 -17.50 17.23 -11.34
CA LYS A 14 -16.38 16.33 -11.00
C LYS A 14 -15.20 17.08 -10.38
N LYS A 15 -14.91 18.32 -10.79
CA LYS A 15 -13.79 19.09 -10.25
C LYS A 15 -14.06 19.51 -8.81
N ILE A 16 -15.27 19.96 -8.53
CA ILE A 16 -15.72 20.32 -7.19
C ILE A 16 -15.69 19.10 -6.27
N LEU A 17 -16.19 17.94 -6.74
CA LEU A 17 -16.14 16.68 -5.99
C LEU A 17 -14.70 16.22 -5.72
N CYS A 18 -13.80 16.31 -6.70
CA CYS A 18 -12.38 16.03 -6.49
C CYS A 18 -11.75 16.95 -5.44
N GLN A 19 -12.01 18.26 -5.53
CA GLN A 19 -11.48 19.25 -4.58
C GLN A 19 -12.01 19.04 -3.16
N LEU A 20 -13.30 18.71 -3.03
CA LEU A 20 -13.91 18.38 -1.74
C LEU A 20 -13.27 17.14 -1.12
N SER A 21 -13.10 16.08 -1.92
CA SER A 21 -12.40 14.86 -1.52
C SER A 21 -10.95 15.13 -1.08
N MET A 22 -10.21 16.00 -1.79
CA MET A 22 -8.87 16.42 -1.38
C MET A 22 -8.88 17.17 -0.04
N LEU A 23 -9.81 18.11 0.13
CA LEU A 23 -9.96 18.89 1.35
C LEU A 23 -10.26 17.99 2.55
N GLU A 24 -11.18 17.05 2.41
CA GLU A 24 -11.57 16.11 3.47
C GLU A 24 -10.39 15.28 3.95
N ARG A 25 -9.51 14.80 3.05
CA ARG A 25 -8.27 14.11 3.43
C ARG A 25 -7.28 15.03 4.12
N SER A 26 -7.18 16.28 3.67
CA SER A 26 -6.32 17.27 4.33
C SER A 26 -6.81 17.58 5.74
N MET A 27 -8.13 17.69 5.94
CA MET A 27 -8.76 17.92 7.24
C MET A 27 -8.64 16.70 8.16
N ALA A 28 -8.57 15.50 7.60
CA ALA A 28 -8.37 14.28 8.38
C ALA A 28 -7.00 14.27 9.08
N GLN A 29 -5.98 14.97 8.57
CA GLN A 29 -4.67 15.01 9.20
C GLN A 29 -4.72 15.77 10.53
N GLY A 30 -4.64 15.05 11.65
CA GLY A 30 -4.65 15.64 12.99
C GLY A 30 -6.05 15.89 13.58
N SER A 31 -7.11 15.44 12.90
CA SER A 31 -8.47 15.43 13.45
C SER A 31 -8.70 14.21 14.36
N GLU A 32 -9.71 14.25 15.23
CA GLU A 32 -10.22 13.06 15.93
C GLU A 32 -11.09 12.19 15.00
N ASP A 33 -11.75 12.82 14.03
CA ASP A 33 -12.70 12.18 13.10
C ASP A 33 -12.06 11.72 11.77
N GLN A 34 -10.77 11.36 11.80
CA GLN A 34 -9.99 11.09 10.59
C GLN A 34 -10.64 10.02 9.71
N ALA A 35 -11.13 8.93 10.32
CA ALA A 35 -11.74 7.83 9.59
C ALA A 35 -13.01 8.26 8.85
N GLN A 36 -13.86 9.08 9.49
CA GLN A 36 -15.09 9.56 8.88
C GLN A 36 -14.79 10.49 7.69
N LEU A 37 -13.91 11.47 7.88
CA LEU A 37 -13.51 12.40 6.82
C LEU A 37 -12.92 11.68 5.61
N VAL A 38 -12.15 10.62 5.84
CA VAL A 38 -11.58 9.83 4.74
C VAL A 38 -12.62 8.99 4.01
N GLU A 39 -13.62 8.43 4.71
CA GLU A 39 -14.75 7.74 4.06
C GLU A 39 -15.61 8.72 3.24
N GLU A 40 -15.84 9.94 3.73
CA GLU A 40 -16.48 11.02 2.97
C GLU A 40 -15.67 11.36 1.71
N SER A 41 -14.34 11.47 1.83
CA SER A 41 -13.44 11.67 0.70
C SER A 41 -13.56 10.56 -0.35
N ILE A 42 -13.66 9.29 0.07
CA ILE A 42 -13.88 8.16 -0.86
C ILE A 42 -15.22 8.31 -1.57
N LYS A 43 -16.27 8.70 -0.85
CA LYS A 43 -17.61 8.89 -1.42
C LYS A 43 -17.58 9.96 -2.52
N HIS A 44 -17.07 11.15 -2.23
CA HIS A 44 -17.01 12.23 -3.23
C HIS A 44 -16.09 11.89 -4.41
N ALA A 45 -14.95 11.21 -4.18
CA ALA A 45 -14.10 10.76 -5.26
C ALA A 45 -14.78 9.73 -6.19
N LYS A 46 -15.57 8.80 -5.63
CA LYS A 46 -16.37 7.86 -6.42
C LYS A 46 -17.42 8.59 -7.26
N GLU A 47 -18.10 9.57 -6.68
CA GLU A 47 -19.07 10.39 -7.40
C GLU A 47 -18.41 11.15 -8.56
N ALA A 48 -17.21 11.71 -8.37
CA ALA A 48 -16.45 12.37 -9.44
C ALA A 48 -16.15 11.40 -10.60
N VAL A 49 -15.69 10.18 -10.31
CA VAL A 49 -15.44 9.13 -11.30
C VAL A 49 -16.73 8.72 -12.03
N MET A 50 -17.86 8.64 -11.34
CA MET A 50 -19.14 8.28 -11.97
C MET A 50 -19.65 9.35 -12.95
N LEU A 51 -19.29 10.63 -12.76
CA LEU A 51 -19.62 11.69 -13.70
C LEU A 51 -18.82 11.59 -15.00
N ASP A 52 -17.58 11.11 -14.94
CA ASP A 52 -16.74 10.86 -16.11
C ASP A 52 -15.71 9.76 -15.85
N ILE A 53 -16.05 8.53 -16.27
CA ILE A 53 -15.19 7.36 -16.06
C ILE A 53 -13.87 7.41 -16.85
N LYS A 54 -13.72 8.35 -17.80
CA LYS A 54 -12.49 8.54 -18.57
C LYS A 54 -11.55 9.58 -17.96
N ASP A 55 -12.02 10.34 -16.97
CA ASP A 55 -11.25 11.39 -16.32
C ASP A 55 -10.16 10.78 -15.42
N GLY A 56 -8.91 10.84 -15.86
CA GLY A 56 -7.81 10.28 -15.09
C GLY A 56 -7.63 10.97 -13.73
N ASN A 57 -7.90 12.27 -13.64
CA ASN A 57 -7.73 13.02 -12.40
C ASN A 57 -8.73 12.57 -11.31
N SER A 58 -9.97 12.25 -11.69
CA SER A 58 -10.96 11.69 -10.78
C SER A 58 -10.53 10.32 -10.26
N TRP A 59 -9.99 9.47 -11.15
CA TRP A 59 -9.42 8.19 -10.76
C TRP A 59 -8.19 8.33 -9.86
N TYR A 60 -7.29 9.26 -10.16
CA TYR A 60 -6.12 9.56 -9.34
C TYR A 60 -6.55 10.01 -7.93
N ASN A 61 -7.53 10.91 -7.85
CA ASN A 61 -8.06 11.37 -6.58
C ASN A 61 -8.74 10.24 -5.77
N LEU A 62 -9.45 9.32 -6.45
CA LEU A 62 -9.99 8.11 -5.80
C LEU A 62 -8.89 7.18 -5.29
N GLY A 63 -7.80 7.03 -6.04
CA GLY A 63 -6.62 6.28 -5.60
C GLY A 63 -6.02 6.86 -4.33
N ASN A 64 -5.86 8.18 -4.27
CA ASN A 64 -5.37 8.89 -3.08
C ASN A 64 -6.32 8.69 -1.89
N ALA A 65 -7.65 8.74 -2.11
CA ALA A 65 -8.63 8.52 -1.05
C ALA A 65 -8.54 7.11 -0.44
N TYR A 66 -8.40 6.08 -1.26
CA TYR A 66 -8.19 4.73 -0.75
C TYR A 66 -6.83 4.54 -0.06
N LEU A 67 -5.77 5.17 -0.57
CA LEU A 67 -4.44 5.09 0.05
C LEU A 67 -4.45 5.76 1.43
N THR A 68 -5.06 6.93 1.56
CA THR A 68 -5.23 7.59 2.86
C THR A 68 -6.08 6.74 3.81
N SER A 69 -7.15 6.10 3.31
CA SER A 69 -8.00 5.20 4.12
C SER A 69 -7.23 4.01 4.67
N PHE A 70 -6.33 3.44 3.88
CA PHE A 70 -5.43 2.38 4.35
C PHE A 70 -4.56 2.87 5.53
N PHE A 71 -3.90 4.02 5.40
CA PHE A 71 -3.03 4.54 6.46
C PHE A 71 -3.80 4.95 7.72
N VAL A 72 -4.91 5.68 7.57
CA VAL A 72 -5.77 6.07 8.69
C VAL A 72 -6.39 4.86 9.38
N GLY A 73 -6.69 3.79 8.63
CA GLY A 73 -7.18 2.53 9.16
C GLY A 73 -6.13 1.72 9.94
N GLY A 74 -4.89 2.19 10.07
CA GLY A 74 -3.81 1.47 10.77
C GLY A 74 -3.02 0.50 9.88
N SER A 75 -3.08 0.67 8.56
CA SER A 75 -2.22 -0.02 7.58
C SER A 75 -2.36 -1.55 7.55
N TRP A 76 -3.57 -2.09 7.73
CA TRP A 76 -3.83 -3.54 7.68
C TRP A 76 -4.88 -3.97 6.65
N ASP A 77 -5.73 -3.05 6.17
CA ASP A 77 -6.76 -3.37 5.18
C ASP A 77 -6.19 -3.39 3.75
N HIS A 78 -5.65 -4.54 3.34
CA HIS A 78 -5.08 -4.70 2.00
C HIS A 78 -6.12 -4.51 0.88
N MET A 79 -7.42 -4.63 1.17
CA MET A 79 -8.46 -4.35 0.16
C MET A 79 -8.46 -2.86 -0.22
N LYS A 80 -8.19 -1.95 0.72
CA LYS A 80 -8.05 -0.51 0.44
C LYS A 80 -6.84 -0.24 -0.45
N LEU A 81 -5.70 -0.90 -0.22
CA LEU A 81 -4.54 -0.82 -1.12
C LEU A 81 -4.87 -1.32 -2.53
N HIS A 82 -5.53 -2.47 -2.64
CA HIS A 82 -5.94 -2.98 -3.95
C HIS A 82 -6.90 -2.04 -4.68
N HIS A 83 -7.84 -1.41 -3.97
CA HIS A 83 -8.71 -0.39 -4.57
C HIS A 83 -7.92 0.85 -5.01
N SER A 84 -6.93 1.28 -4.22
CA SER A 84 -6.05 2.39 -4.55
C SER A 84 -5.26 2.12 -5.84
N VAL A 85 -4.56 0.98 -5.92
CA VAL A 85 -3.79 0.56 -7.10
C VAL A 85 -4.69 0.46 -8.34
N LYS A 86 -5.88 -0.14 -8.22
CA LYS A 86 -6.84 -0.21 -9.34
C LYS A 86 -7.28 1.18 -9.81
N ALA A 87 -7.47 2.13 -8.90
CA ALA A 87 -7.82 3.48 -9.27
C ALA A 87 -6.67 4.19 -9.99
N TYR A 88 -5.43 4.09 -9.51
CA TYR A 88 -4.26 4.64 -10.20
C TYR A 88 -4.04 4.02 -11.59
N GLN A 89 -4.19 2.71 -11.74
CA GLN A 89 -4.13 2.04 -13.04
C GLN A 89 -5.18 2.54 -14.03
N ASN A 90 -6.36 2.95 -13.55
CA ASN A 90 -7.35 3.60 -14.42
C ASN A 90 -6.98 5.05 -14.70
N ALA A 91 -6.40 5.76 -13.74
CA ALA A 91 -5.88 7.10 -13.94
C ALA A 91 -4.82 7.14 -15.04
N GLU A 92 -3.87 6.19 -15.06
CA GLU A 92 -2.80 6.08 -16.05
C GLU A 92 -3.29 5.87 -17.50
N LYS A 93 -4.56 5.50 -17.71
CA LYS A 93 -5.12 5.36 -19.06
C LYS A 93 -5.39 6.70 -19.73
N ASP A 94 -5.49 7.78 -18.95
CA ASP A 94 -5.62 9.14 -19.44
C ASP A 94 -4.22 9.73 -19.70
N GLU A 95 -3.95 10.21 -20.91
CA GLU A 95 -2.65 10.80 -21.24
C GLU A 95 -2.35 12.07 -20.41
N ALA A 96 -3.39 12.81 -20.00
CA ALA A 96 -3.23 14.03 -19.23
C ALA A 96 -2.68 13.79 -17.82
N THR A 97 -2.91 12.60 -17.24
CA THR A 97 -2.43 12.25 -15.91
C THR A 97 -1.08 11.54 -15.92
N LYS A 98 -0.66 10.97 -17.05
CA LYS A 98 0.66 10.33 -17.17
C LYS A 98 1.83 11.29 -16.98
N THR A 99 1.61 12.60 -17.09
CA THR A 99 2.64 13.59 -16.77
C THR A 99 2.75 13.89 -15.29
N ASN A 100 1.81 13.42 -14.46
CA ASN A 100 1.80 13.66 -13.02
C ASN A 100 2.80 12.72 -12.30
N PRO A 101 3.89 13.23 -11.70
CA PRO A 101 4.83 12.41 -10.95
C PRO A 101 4.21 11.78 -9.69
N ASP A 102 3.28 12.48 -9.01
CA ASP A 102 2.64 12.00 -7.78
C ASP A 102 1.79 10.74 -8.02
N LEU A 103 1.22 10.60 -9.21
CA LEU A 103 0.48 9.39 -9.60
C LEU A 103 1.37 8.15 -9.49
N TYR A 104 2.58 8.21 -10.06
CA TYR A 104 3.54 7.11 -10.04
C TYR A 104 4.08 6.87 -8.63
N TYR A 105 4.40 7.93 -7.89
CA TYR A 105 4.90 7.83 -6.53
C TYR A 105 3.88 7.19 -5.58
N ASN A 106 2.62 7.62 -5.64
CA ASN A 106 1.57 7.10 -4.78
C ASN A 106 1.17 5.68 -5.17
N CYS A 107 1.14 5.35 -6.47
CA CYS A 107 0.93 3.97 -6.91
C CYS A 107 2.08 3.05 -6.48
N ALA A 108 3.32 3.50 -6.64
CA ALA A 108 4.50 2.76 -6.18
C ALA A 108 4.49 2.56 -4.67
N THR A 109 4.05 3.56 -3.91
CA THR A 109 3.86 3.44 -2.46
C THR A 109 2.82 2.38 -2.13
N ALA A 110 1.67 2.36 -2.81
CA ALA A 110 0.67 1.33 -2.60
C ALA A 110 1.17 -0.08 -2.97
N ASP A 111 1.88 -0.22 -4.09
CA ASP A 111 2.50 -1.49 -4.50
C ASP A 111 3.59 -1.94 -3.52
N LYS A 112 4.34 -1.01 -2.92
CA LYS A 112 5.36 -1.28 -1.89
C LYS A 112 4.74 -1.96 -0.66
N TYR A 113 3.64 -1.43 -0.15
CA TYR A 113 2.88 -2.01 0.98
C TYR A 113 2.13 -3.29 0.64
N LEU A 114 1.93 -3.57 -0.66
CA LEU A 114 1.44 -4.87 -1.14
C LEU A 114 2.57 -5.88 -1.39
N GLU A 115 3.83 -5.52 -1.08
CA GLU A 115 5.03 -6.30 -1.36
C GLU A 115 5.24 -6.59 -2.88
N ASN A 116 4.60 -5.81 -3.76
CA ASN A 116 4.77 -5.88 -5.21
C ASN A 116 6.04 -5.11 -5.64
N TYR A 117 7.21 -5.54 -5.15
CA TYR A 117 8.45 -4.76 -5.27
C TYR A 117 8.87 -4.43 -6.71
N GLU A 118 8.61 -5.31 -7.68
CA GLU A 118 8.87 -5.03 -9.10
C GLU A 118 8.08 -3.81 -9.60
N ARG A 119 6.79 -3.74 -9.26
CA ARG A 119 5.92 -2.62 -9.65
C ARG A 119 6.28 -1.35 -8.89
N ALA A 120 6.58 -1.48 -7.60
CA ALA A 120 7.01 -0.36 -6.76
C ALA A 120 8.29 0.28 -7.31
N LEU A 121 9.31 -0.52 -7.65
CA LEU A 121 10.56 -0.03 -8.23
C LEU A 121 10.33 0.74 -9.54
N ARG A 122 9.58 0.16 -10.47
CA ARG A 122 9.23 0.83 -11.75
C ARG A 122 8.46 2.14 -11.54
N GLY A 123 7.53 2.15 -10.59
CA GLY A 123 6.74 3.35 -10.30
C GLY A 123 7.59 4.46 -9.67
N PHE A 124 8.47 4.13 -8.71
CA PHE A 124 9.40 5.11 -8.14
C PHE A 124 10.40 5.63 -9.17
N GLU A 125 10.95 4.77 -10.04
CA GLU A 125 11.81 5.19 -11.15
C GLU A 125 11.07 6.14 -12.10
N ALA A 126 9.83 5.82 -12.47
CA ALA A 126 9.00 6.66 -13.33
C ALA A 126 8.64 8.01 -12.68
N ALA A 127 8.49 8.05 -11.35
CA ALA A 127 8.28 9.28 -10.59
C ALA A 127 9.57 10.13 -10.55
N ALA A 128 10.72 9.53 -10.21
CA ALA A 128 12.03 10.19 -10.16
C ALA A 128 12.40 10.82 -11.51
N LEU A 129 12.12 10.13 -12.61
CA LEU A 129 12.38 10.64 -13.96
C LEU A 129 11.57 11.91 -14.29
N LYS A 130 10.35 12.02 -13.74
CA LYS A 130 9.44 13.15 -13.98
C LYS A 130 9.69 14.31 -13.03
N ASP A 131 9.93 14.01 -11.76
CA ASP A 131 10.26 14.98 -10.72
C ASP A 131 11.28 14.40 -9.74
N PRO A 132 12.58 14.70 -9.93
CA PRO A 132 13.63 14.31 -9.00
C PRO A 132 13.46 14.88 -7.58
N GLY A 133 12.70 15.98 -7.43
CA GLY A 133 12.46 16.63 -6.14
C GLY A 133 11.50 15.85 -5.22
N LEU A 134 10.77 14.87 -5.75
CA LEU A 134 9.78 14.09 -5.00
C LEU A 134 10.41 13.06 -4.04
N GLY A 135 11.72 12.84 -4.12
CA GLY A 135 12.44 11.90 -3.25
C GLY A 135 12.23 10.42 -3.60
N ALA A 136 11.68 10.11 -4.78
CA ALA A 136 11.41 8.75 -5.24
C ALA A 136 12.68 7.86 -5.32
N ASP A 137 13.83 8.45 -5.67
CA ASP A 137 15.12 7.75 -5.68
C ASP A 137 15.50 7.20 -4.30
N THR A 138 15.13 7.92 -3.23
CA THR A 138 15.40 7.47 -1.86
C THR A 138 14.59 6.22 -1.54
N GLU A 139 13.32 6.17 -1.95
CA GLU A 139 12.48 4.98 -1.79
C GLU A 139 12.97 3.80 -2.63
N LEU A 140 13.45 4.06 -3.85
CA LEU A 140 14.06 3.05 -4.72
C LEU A 140 15.31 2.42 -4.07
N GLN A 141 16.19 3.25 -3.52
CA GLN A 141 17.38 2.79 -2.80
C GLN A 141 17.02 1.97 -1.56
N LYS A 142 16.00 2.38 -0.80
CA LYS A 142 15.52 1.62 0.38
C LYS A 142 15.05 0.22 -0.01
N ILE A 143 14.22 0.11 -1.05
CA ILE A 143 13.72 -1.19 -1.54
C ILE A 143 14.88 -2.05 -2.04
N THR A 144 15.76 -1.50 -2.86
CA THR A 144 16.91 -2.24 -3.42
C THR A 144 17.82 -2.78 -2.32
N SER A 145 18.19 -1.92 -1.36
CA SER A 145 19.00 -2.32 -0.20
C SER A 145 18.31 -3.40 0.66
N LEU A 146 16.99 -3.34 0.83
CA LEU A 146 16.25 -4.40 1.52
C LEU A 146 16.33 -5.74 0.76
N LEU A 147 16.08 -5.73 -0.54
CA LEU A 147 16.12 -6.92 -1.38
C LEU A 147 17.52 -7.54 -1.43
N ASP A 148 18.57 -6.72 -1.52
CA ASP A 148 19.96 -7.18 -1.48
C ASP A 148 20.31 -7.84 -0.14
N LYS A 149 19.84 -7.26 0.98
CA LYS A 149 20.03 -7.85 2.32
C LYS A 149 19.29 -9.18 2.44
N LEU A 150 18.07 -9.29 1.90
CA LEU A 150 17.28 -10.52 1.89
C LEU A 150 17.98 -11.61 1.08
N ASP A 151 18.39 -11.31 -0.15
CA ASP A 151 19.07 -12.26 -1.04
C ASP A 151 20.42 -12.73 -0.45
N SER A 152 21.21 -11.80 0.09
CA SER A 152 22.49 -12.11 0.74
C SER A 152 22.29 -13.01 1.98
N ALA A 153 21.25 -12.75 2.77
CA ALA A 153 20.91 -13.57 3.93
C ALA A 153 20.53 -15.01 3.54
N MET A 154 19.74 -15.16 2.48
CA MET A 154 19.33 -16.47 1.95
C MET A 154 20.54 -17.26 1.43
N LYS A 155 21.52 -16.60 0.81
CA LYS A 155 22.74 -17.24 0.27
C LYS A 155 23.80 -17.57 1.33
N GLY A 156 23.95 -16.76 2.38
CA GLY A 156 25.16 -16.77 3.22
C GLY A 156 25.07 -17.43 4.61
N GLN A 157 23.89 -17.52 5.24
CA GLN A 157 23.81 -17.77 6.70
C GLN A 157 23.13 -19.08 7.14
N LEU A 158 22.49 -19.83 6.24
CA LEU A 158 21.84 -21.10 6.56
C LEU A 158 22.84 -22.28 6.56
N ARG A 159 23.87 -22.23 7.40
CA ARG A 159 24.76 -23.40 7.62
C ARG A 159 23.95 -24.52 8.27
N SER A 160 23.69 -25.58 7.50
CA SER A 160 22.86 -26.76 7.82
C SER A 160 23.00 -27.32 9.25
N LYS A 161 24.20 -27.29 9.84
CA LYS A 161 24.45 -27.80 11.20
C LYS A 161 23.78 -26.99 12.34
N ARG A 162 23.62 -25.66 12.23
CA ARG A 162 22.91 -24.84 13.24
C ARG A 162 21.39 -24.92 13.12
N LEU A 163 20.89 -25.36 11.96
CA LEU A 163 19.47 -25.53 11.69
C LEU A 163 18.92 -26.78 12.38
N ALA A 164 19.65 -27.90 12.35
CA ALA A 164 19.20 -29.15 12.96
C ALA A 164 18.92 -29.02 14.47
N SER A 165 19.83 -28.37 15.24
CA SER A 165 19.63 -28.12 16.67
C SER A 165 18.53 -27.10 16.97
N SER A 166 18.27 -26.19 16.03
CA SER A 166 17.18 -25.23 16.15
C SER A 166 15.82 -25.88 15.89
N VAL A 167 15.76 -26.80 14.93
CA VAL A 167 14.55 -27.58 14.62
C VAL A 167 14.19 -28.52 15.75
N SER A 168 15.18 -29.17 16.39
CA SER A 168 14.91 -30.04 17.55
C SER A 168 14.32 -29.29 18.74
N SER A 169 14.67 -28.01 18.96
CA SER A 169 14.04 -27.20 20.02
C SER A 169 12.57 -26.84 19.76
N LEU A 170 12.06 -27.01 18.53
CA LEU A 170 10.67 -26.69 18.20
C LEU A 170 9.68 -27.75 18.73
N SER A 171 10.11 -28.99 18.95
CA SER A 171 9.24 -30.03 19.51
C SER A 171 8.85 -29.78 20.97
N GLU A 172 9.60 -28.92 21.68
CA GLU A 172 9.31 -28.50 23.05
C GLU A 172 8.20 -27.43 23.13
N VAL A 173 7.88 -26.80 22.00
CA VAL A 173 6.90 -25.72 21.91
C VAL A 173 5.48 -26.31 21.85
N ASN A 174 4.89 -26.54 23.02
CA ASN A 174 3.52 -27.04 23.17
C ASN A 174 2.50 -25.89 23.14
N ILE A 175 2.13 -25.45 21.94
CA ILE A 175 1.04 -24.48 21.75
C ILE A 175 -0.26 -25.24 21.52
N LYS A 176 -1.25 -25.04 22.41
CA LYS A 176 -2.65 -25.44 22.17
C LYS A 176 -3.22 -24.58 21.05
N LEU A 177 -3.14 -25.09 19.83
CA LEU A 177 -3.74 -24.46 18.65
C LEU A 177 -4.97 -25.27 18.24
N SER A 178 -6.06 -24.56 17.94
CA SER A 178 -7.21 -25.12 17.20
C SER A 178 -6.89 -25.39 15.72
N HIS A 179 -5.74 -24.91 15.25
CA HIS A 179 -5.31 -24.93 13.86
C HIS A 179 -4.43 -26.16 13.58
N ARG A 180 -4.51 -26.66 12.34
CA ARG A 180 -3.65 -27.74 11.86
C ARG A 180 -2.21 -27.23 11.73
N LYS A 181 -1.26 -27.89 12.40
CA LYS A 181 0.17 -27.61 12.21
C LYS A 181 0.63 -28.03 10.81
N ALA A 182 1.40 -27.16 10.16
CA ALA A 182 1.93 -27.37 8.81
C ALA A 182 3.40 -26.92 8.71
N THR A 183 4.09 -27.44 7.70
CA THR A 183 5.38 -26.92 7.24
C THR A 183 5.16 -25.88 6.14
N ILE A 184 6.15 -25.01 5.93
CA ILE A 184 6.08 -23.96 4.89
C ILE A 184 5.87 -24.57 3.49
N GLY A 185 6.46 -25.74 3.22
CA GLY A 185 6.40 -26.39 1.90
C GLY A 185 5.03 -26.90 1.46
N ILE A 186 4.01 -26.91 2.35
CA ILE A 186 2.63 -27.29 1.99
C ILE A 186 1.69 -26.09 1.92
N LEU A 187 2.19 -24.88 2.17
CA LEU A 187 1.39 -23.67 2.05
C LEU A 187 1.17 -23.32 0.59
N SER A 188 0.01 -22.75 0.30
CA SER A 188 -0.26 -22.11 -0.99
C SER A 188 0.00 -20.61 -0.89
N GLU A 189 0.12 -19.95 -2.04
CA GLU A 189 0.10 -18.50 -2.11
C GLU A 189 -1.23 -17.95 -1.52
N GLY A 190 -1.15 -16.82 -0.84
CA GLY A 190 -2.30 -16.16 -0.20
C GLY A 190 -2.69 -16.71 1.18
N LEU A 191 -3.95 -16.49 1.57
CA LEU A 191 -4.44 -16.81 2.91
C LEU A 191 -4.64 -18.32 3.12
N ASN A 192 -3.81 -18.92 3.97
CA ASN A 192 -3.89 -20.33 4.35
C ASN A 192 -4.80 -20.50 5.59
N LYS A 193 -6.09 -20.78 5.36
CA LYS A 193 -7.10 -20.90 6.44
C LYS A 193 -6.88 -22.14 7.30
N ALA A 194 -7.13 -22.01 8.62
CA ALA A 194 -7.08 -23.10 9.61
C ALA A 194 -5.71 -23.82 9.73
N VAL A 195 -4.64 -23.20 9.22
CA VAL A 195 -3.28 -23.71 9.26
C VAL A 195 -2.43 -22.83 10.18
N ALA A 196 -1.50 -23.43 10.90
CA ALA A 196 -0.49 -22.73 11.67
C ALA A 196 0.91 -23.28 11.37
N VAL A 197 1.88 -22.38 11.25
CA VAL A 197 3.30 -22.73 11.13
C VAL A 197 4.00 -22.33 12.41
N VAL A 198 4.79 -23.26 12.97
CA VAL A 198 5.68 -22.99 14.09
C VAL A 198 7.10 -22.96 13.54
N SER A 199 7.78 -21.84 13.71
CA SER A 199 9.11 -21.59 13.17
C SER A 199 9.99 -20.93 14.24
N LYS A 200 11.30 -20.97 14.02
CA LYS A 200 12.27 -20.27 14.85
C LYS A 200 12.83 -19.11 14.05
N VAL A 201 12.91 -17.93 14.65
CA VAL A 201 13.56 -16.78 14.00
C VAL A 201 15.06 -17.02 13.95
N ILE A 202 15.63 -16.91 12.75
CA ILE A 202 17.07 -17.18 12.50
C ILE A 202 17.82 -15.87 12.24
N LEU A 203 17.14 -14.88 11.66
CA LEU A 203 17.71 -13.59 11.30
C LEU A 203 16.65 -12.50 11.45
N PHE A 204 17.10 -11.32 11.85
CA PHE A 204 16.35 -10.08 11.78
C PHE A 204 17.03 -9.15 10.78
N ILE A 205 16.30 -8.77 9.73
CA ILE A 205 16.77 -7.76 8.77
C ILE A 205 16.09 -6.45 9.15
N ARG A 206 16.90 -5.45 9.48
CA ARG A 206 16.40 -4.10 9.77
C ARG A 206 16.29 -3.30 8.49
N HIS A 207 15.21 -2.55 8.39
CA HIS A 207 14.96 -1.55 7.37
C HIS A 207 14.58 -0.23 8.05
N ASP A 208 14.71 0.88 7.31
CA ASP A 208 14.61 2.23 7.87
C ASP A 208 13.15 2.70 8.09
N ASN A 209 12.16 1.89 7.73
CA ASN A 209 10.74 2.24 7.90
C ASN A 209 10.17 1.68 9.22
N VAL A 210 9.22 2.41 9.81
CA VAL A 210 8.63 2.12 11.13
C VAL A 210 7.80 0.83 11.14
N ALA A 211 7.24 0.44 10.00
CA ALA A 211 6.49 -0.80 9.83
C ALA A 211 7.20 -1.69 8.79
N PRO A 212 7.14 -3.04 8.92
CA PRO A 212 7.59 -3.96 7.87
C PRO A 212 7.06 -3.51 6.52
N MET A 213 7.91 -3.50 5.49
CA MET A 213 7.54 -3.01 4.15
C MET A 213 6.42 -3.83 3.55
#